data_AF-A0A563EM60-F1
#
_entry.id   AF-A0A563EM60-F1
#
_cell.length_a   1.000
_cell.length_b   1.000
_cell.length_c   1.000
_cell.angle_alpha   90.00
_cell.angle_beta   90.00
_cell.angle_gamma   90.00
#
_symmetry.space_group_name_H-M   'P 1'
#
loop_
_entity.id
_entity.type
_entity.pdbx_description
1 polymer ?
#
loop_
_entity_poly.entity_id
_entity_poly.type
_entity_poly.pdbx_seq_one_letter_code
_entity_poly.pdbx_strand_id
1 'polypeptide(L)'
;MARGSRRQGSSRRRNRDRHGRGLRGPLYPATLPAARSRAERFDALVIEALEPIEARWRTELTQLDVAVDDVPDVQVEGEDGVVEDGNVPLARLLPAGTDNRARIVLYRRPLEARAKDGADLSDLVHDVLVEQIANYLGLDPDVVDEG
;
A
#
# COMPACT_ATOMS: atom_id res chain seq x y z
N MET A 1 49.34 -8.95 55.86
CA MET A 1 49.80 -7.96 54.86
C MET A 1 49.63 -8.55 53.47
N ALA A 2 48.84 -7.92 52.59
CA ALA A 2 49.05 -7.81 51.13
C ALA A 2 47.75 -7.28 50.46
N ARG A 3 47.91 -6.31 49.56
CA ARG A 3 46.90 -5.40 49.02
C ARG A 3 46.28 -5.89 47.70
N GLY A 4 45.05 -5.41 47.44
CA GLY A 4 44.55 -4.98 46.11
C GLY A 4 44.14 -6.09 45.14
N SER A 5 43.21 -5.92 44.21
CA SER A 5 42.65 -4.72 43.59
C SER A 5 41.31 -5.08 42.95
N ARG A 6 40.34 -4.16 43.07
CA ARG A 6 39.01 -4.20 42.48
C ARG A 6 39.09 -3.61 41.06
N ARG A 7 38.67 -4.34 40.03
CA ARG A 7 38.36 -3.83 38.67
C ARG A 7 37.22 -4.69 38.09
N GLN A 8 35.94 -4.40 38.37
CA GLN A 8 35.10 -3.38 37.72
C GLN A 8 35.06 -3.54 36.19
N GLY A 9 33.89 -3.99 35.71
CA GLY A 9 33.65 -4.42 34.34
C GLY A 9 33.90 -3.34 33.29
N SER A 10 34.54 -3.73 32.20
CA SER A 10 34.55 -2.96 30.97
C SER A 10 33.36 -3.39 30.11
N SER A 11 32.19 -2.84 30.41
CA SER A 11 31.16 -2.68 29.38
C SER A 11 31.80 -1.90 28.23
N ARG A 12 32.18 -2.58 27.15
CA ARG A 12 32.61 -1.91 25.92
C ARG A 12 31.51 -0.95 25.53
N ARG A 13 31.84 0.33 25.66
CA ARG A 13 30.95 1.46 25.46
C ARG A 13 30.36 1.33 24.07
N ARG A 14 29.04 1.12 23.97
CA ARG A 14 28.28 1.49 22.76
C ARG A 14 28.65 2.93 22.50
N ASN A 15 29.38 3.17 21.41
CA ASN A 15 29.87 4.47 21.05
C ASN A 15 28.64 5.35 20.81
N ARG A 16 28.29 6.14 21.83
CA ARG A 16 27.13 7.01 21.78
C ARG A 16 27.57 8.17 20.91
N ASP A 17 27.12 8.17 19.66
CA ASP A 17 27.39 9.24 18.72
C ASP A 17 26.72 10.53 19.22
N ARG A 18 27.44 11.27 20.06
CA ARG A 18 27.01 12.54 20.65
C ARG A 18 27.17 13.70 19.68
N HIS A 19 27.81 13.49 18.53
CA HIS A 19 28.14 14.54 17.57
C HIS A 19 27.34 14.42 16.26
N GLY A 20 26.40 13.47 16.18
CA GLY A 20 25.44 13.35 15.08
C GLY A 20 26.10 12.99 13.74
N ARG A 21 27.19 12.20 13.78
CA ARG A 21 27.96 11.74 12.60
C ARG A 21 27.88 10.22 12.38
N GLY A 22 26.82 9.56 12.83
CA GLY A 22 26.48 8.18 12.49
C GLY A 22 26.24 8.02 10.99
N LEU A 23 26.08 6.78 10.52
CA LEU A 23 25.92 6.48 9.08
C LEU A 23 24.93 7.45 8.41
N ARG A 24 25.46 8.32 7.54
CA ARG A 24 24.67 9.21 6.69
C ARG A 24 24.82 8.74 5.26
N GLY A 25 24.00 7.76 4.91
CA GLY A 25 23.94 7.18 3.58
C GLY A 25 22.96 6.01 3.56
N PRO A 26 22.34 5.70 2.41
CA PRO A 26 21.50 4.52 2.27
C PRO A 26 22.29 3.27 2.68
N LEU A 27 21.74 2.46 3.58
CA LEU A 27 22.35 1.18 3.98
C LEU A 27 22.36 0.16 2.84
N TYR A 28 21.53 0.40 1.82
CA TYR A 28 21.36 -0.43 0.65
C TYR A 28 21.49 0.43 -0.61
N PRO A 29 22.14 -0.07 -1.67
CA PRO A 29 22.08 0.56 -3.00
C PRO A 29 20.63 0.73 -3.46
N ALA A 30 20.31 1.88 -4.08
CA ALA A 30 18.97 2.18 -4.61
C ALA A 30 18.47 1.17 -5.67
N THR A 31 19.37 0.36 -6.22
CA THR A 31 19.09 -0.69 -7.20
C THR A 31 18.60 -2.00 -6.57
N LEU A 32 18.63 -2.15 -5.25
CA LEU A 32 18.14 -3.35 -4.57
C LEU A 32 16.65 -3.23 -4.22
N PRO A 33 15.85 -4.31 -4.31
CA PRO A 33 14.44 -4.30 -3.93
C PRO A 33 14.19 -3.78 -2.49
N ALA A 34 15.13 -4.03 -1.58
CA ALA A 34 15.08 -3.57 -0.19
C ALA A 34 15.12 -2.03 -0.05
N ALA A 35 15.59 -1.30 -1.06
CA ALA A 35 15.65 0.16 -1.06
C ALA A 35 14.31 0.81 -1.46
N ARG A 36 13.36 0.04 -2.02
CA ARG A 36 12.03 0.57 -2.39
C ARG A 36 11.29 1.10 -1.17
N SER A 37 10.64 2.25 -1.32
CA SER A 37 9.75 2.82 -0.30
C SER A 37 8.54 1.90 -0.08
N ARG A 38 7.81 2.09 1.03
CA ARG A 38 6.58 1.32 1.27
C ARG A 38 5.51 1.64 0.23
N ALA A 39 5.39 2.90 -0.18
CA ALA A 39 4.48 3.33 -1.23
C ALA A 39 4.81 2.64 -2.56
N GLU A 40 6.08 2.65 -2.98
CA GLU A 40 6.51 2.01 -4.24
C GLU A 40 6.27 0.49 -4.26
N ARG A 41 6.31 -0.18 -3.11
CA ARG A 41 5.97 -1.62 -3.03
C ARG A 41 4.47 -1.85 -3.17
N PHE A 42 3.67 -0.97 -2.58
CA PHE A 42 2.22 -1.02 -2.71
C PHE A 42 1.80 -0.74 -4.16
N ASP A 43 2.37 0.27 -4.80
CA ASP A 43 2.10 0.57 -6.21
C ASP A 43 2.42 -0.63 -7.12
N ALA A 44 3.53 -1.32 -6.87
CA ALA A 44 3.88 -2.53 -7.62
C ALA A 44 2.88 -3.68 -7.39
N LEU A 45 2.37 -3.83 -6.17
CA LEU A 45 1.37 -4.83 -5.82
C LEU A 45 0.02 -4.52 -6.50
N VAL A 46 -0.39 -3.26 -6.55
CA VAL A 46 -1.59 -2.83 -7.27
C VAL A 46 -1.47 -3.14 -8.77
N ILE A 47 -0.31 -2.87 -9.37
CA ILE A 47 -0.07 -3.21 -10.79
C ILE A 47 -0.16 -4.73 -11.00
N GLU A 48 0.48 -5.52 -10.14
CA GLU A 48 0.46 -6.99 -10.22
C GLU A 48 -0.98 -7.55 -10.12
N ALA A 49 -1.80 -7.01 -9.21
CA ALA A 49 -3.20 -7.40 -9.08
C ALA A 49 -4.07 -6.94 -10.27
N LEU A 50 -3.76 -5.78 -10.86
CA LEU A 50 -4.52 -5.22 -11.98
C LEU A 50 -4.23 -5.88 -13.33
N GLU A 51 -2.99 -6.33 -13.55
CA GLU A 51 -2.54 -6.96 -14.81
C GLU A 51 -3.47 -8.07 -15.36
N PRO A 52 -3.89 -9.08 -14.57
CA PRO A 52 -4.79 -10.12 -15.08
C PRO A 52 -6.18 -9.58 -15.44
N ILE A 53 -6.70 -8.62 -14.66
CA ILE A 53 -8.01 -8.00 -14.90
C ILE A 53 -7.98 -7.17 -16.19
N GLU A 54 -6.93 -6.34 -16.36
CA GLU A 54 -6.72 -5.54 -17.57
C GLU A 54 -6.52 -6.39 -18.83
N ALA A 55 -5.88 -7.55 -18.71
CA ALA A 55 -5.70 -8.46 -19.84
C ALA A 55 -7.04 -8.94 -20.40
N ARG A 56 -8.04 -9.14 -19.54
CA ARG A 56 -9.38 -9.61 -19.89
C ARG A 56 -10.31 -8.48 -20.33
N TRP A 57 -10.32 -7.37 -19.62
CA TRP A 57 -11.27 -6.26 -19.80
C TRP A 57 -10.66 -5.03 -20.48
N ARG A 58 -9.62 -5.24 -21.30
CA ARG A 58 -8.79 -4.17 -21.86
C ARG A 58 -9.61 -3.08 -22.54
N THR A 59 -10.66 -3.44 -23.28
CA THR A 59 -11.43 -2.48 -24.08
C THR A 59 -12.30 -1.59 -23.19
N GLU A 60 -12.89 -2.17 -22.16
CA GLU A 60 -13.80 -1.54 -21.22
C GLU A 60 -13.07 -0.64 -20.23
N LEU A 61 -11.85 -1.01 -19.82
CA LEU A 61 -11.04 -0.24 -18.86
C LEU A 61 -10.23 0.88 -19.52
N THR A 62 -10.33 1.10 -20.84
CA THR A 62 -9.59 2.16 -21.54
C THR A 62 -9.90 3.58 -21.07
N GLN A 63 -10.99 3.81 -20.34
CA GLN A 63 -11.37 5.12 -19.77
C GLN A 63 -11.35 5.13 -18.24
N LEU A 64 -10.70 4.14 -17.62
CA LEU A 64 -10.56 4.01 -16.18
C LEU A 64 -9.10 4.24 -15.77
N ASP A 65 -8.89 5.12 -14.79
CA ASP A 65 -7.60 5.29 -14.12
C ASP A 65 -7.62 4.59 -12.76
N VAL A 66 -6.52 3.96 -12.38
CA VAL A 66 -6.30 3.50 -10.99
C VAL A 66 -5.27 4.40 -10.34
N ALA A 67 -5.61 4.94 -9.18
CA ALA A 67 -4.76 5.82 -8.39
C ALA A 67 -4.63 5.29 -6.96
N VAL A 68 -3.53 5.65 -6.29
CA VAL A 68 -3.28 5.31 -4.89
C VAL A 68 -3.17 6.60 -4.09
N ASP A 69 -3.86 6.64 -2.95
CA ASP A 69 -3.71 7.67 -1.93
C ASP A 69 -3.42 7.02 -0.57
N ASP A 70 -2.86 7.77 0.36
CA ASP A 70 -2.43 7.24 1.65
C ASP A 70 -3.60 7.04 2.61
N VAL A 71 -4.45 8.06 2.80
CA VAL A 71 -5.57 8.06 3.76
C VAL A 71 -6.74 8.84 3.18
N PRO A 72 -7.99 8.35 3.31
CA PRO A 72 -9.16 9.10 2.87
C PRO A 72 -9.36 10.38 3.69
N ASP A 73 -9.92 11.41 3.05
CA ASP A 73 -10.49 12.56 3.76
C ASP A 73 -11.72 12.11 4.55
N VAL A 74 -11.93 12.65 5.75
CA VAL A 74 -13.05 12.27 6.67
C VAL A 74 -14.43 12.44 6.03
N GLN A 75 -14.53 13.23 4.96
CA GLN A 75 -15.80 13.53 4.28
C GLN A 75 -16.27 12.42 3.34
N VAL A 76 -15.44 11.41 3.07
CA VAL A 76 -15.77 10.38 2.06
C VAL A 76 -16.47 9.15 2.64
N GLU A 77 -16.67 9.10 3.97
CA GLU A 77 -17.41 8.02 4.64
C GLU A 77 -18.89 8.05 4.25
N GLY A 78 -19.42 6.92 3.79
CA GLY A 78 -20.84 6.75 3.44
C GLY A 78 -21.27 7.36 2.11
N GLU A 79 -20.32 7.72 1.24
CA GLU A 79 -20.62 8.17 -0.13
C GLU A 79 -20.84 6.98 -1.09
N ASP A 80 -21.64 7.17 -2.14
CA ASP A 80 -21.86 6.14 -3.17
C ASP A 80 -20.54 5.80 -3.90
N GLY A 81 -20.32 4.50 -4.18
CA GLY A 81 -19.12 4.01 -4.89
C GLY A 81 -17.88 3.83 -4.00
N VAL A 82 -18.03 3.94 -2.69
CA VAL A 82 -16.96 3.66 -1.71
C VAL A 82 -17.05 2.22 -1.24
N VAL A 83 -15.92 1.51 -1.27
CA VAL A 83 -15.76 0.21 -0.59
C VAL A 83 -15.17 0.47 0.78
N GLU A 84 -15.87 0.03 1.82
CA GLU A 84 -15.55 0.30 3.21
C GLU A 84 -15.45 -1.00 4.01
N ASP A 85 -14.57 -0.99 5.01
CA ASP A 85 -14.59 -2.01 6.06
C ASP A 85 -14.65 -1.31 7.42
N GLY A 86 -15.67 -1.59 8.22
CA GLY A 86 -15.86 -0.98 9.54
C GLY A 86 -15.87 0.55 9.51
N ASN A 87 -16.56 1.15 8.52
CA ASN A 87 -16.64 2.60 8.25
C ASN A 87 -15.33 3.25 7.79
N VAL A 88 -14.29 2.49 7.46
CA VAL A 88 -13.07 3.06 6.90
C VAL A 88 -13.03 2.78 5.40
N PRO A 89 -13.00 3.81 4.55
CA PRO A 89 -12.83 3.67 3.10
C PRO A 89 -11.54 2.93 2.75
N LEU A 90 -11.66 1.85 1.99
CA LEU A 90 -10.56 1.10 1.39
C LEU A 90 -10.31 1.54 -0.05
N ALA A 91 -11.39 1.83 -0.77
CA ALA A 91 -11.33 2.37 -2.12
C ALA A 91 -12.54 3.23 -2.45
N ARG A 92 -12.40 4.07 -3.47
CA ARG A 92 -13.48 4.92 -3.98
C ARG A 92 -13.48 4.95 -5.50
N LEU A 93 -14.66 4.72 -6.10
CA LEU A 93 -14.91 4.98 -7.50
C LEU A 93 -15.37 6.43 -7.70
N LEU A 94 -14.61 7.19 -8.46
CA LEU A 94 -14.97 8.50 -8.97
C LEU A 94 -15.51 8.31 -10.39
N PRO A 95 -16.80 8.63 -10.65
CA PRO A 95 -17.36 8.52 -11.98
C PRO A 95 -16.69 9.48 -12.95
N ALA A 96 -16.73 9.16 -14.24
CA ALA A 96 -16.23 10.05 -15.29
C ALA A 96 -17.00 11.38 -15.27
N GLY A 97 -16.26 12.49 -15.38
CA GLY A 97 -16.81 13.83 -15.56
C GLY A 97 -16.82 14.26 -17.02
N THR A 98 -17.28 15.48 -17.30
CA THR A 98 -17.32 16.03 -18.68
C THR A 98 -15.95 16.02 -19.37
N ASP A 99 -14.87 16.23 -18.61
CA ASP A 99 -13.49 16.32 -19.13
C ASP A 99 -12.52 15.29 -18.53
N ASN A 100 -12.98 14.42 -17.63
CA ASN A 100 -12.12 13.49 -16.88
C ASN A 100 -12.63 12.05 -17.00
N ARG A 101 -11.69 11.11 -17.14
CA ARG A 101 -11.90 9.67 -17.02
C ARG A 101 -12.44 9.28 -15.64
N ALA A 102 -13.10 8.12 -15.58
CA ALA A 102 -13.43 7.50 -14.30
C ALA A 102 -12.14 7.12 -13.57
N ARG A 103 -12.18 7.10 -12.24
CA ARG A 103 -10.99 6.80 -11.43
C ARG A 103 -11.33 5.97 -10.20
N ILE A 104 -10.62 4.86 -10.02
CA ILE A 104 -10.60 4.13 -8.75
C ILE A 104 -9.43 4.66 -7.93
N VAL A 105 -9.70 5.06 -6.69
CA VAL A 105 -8.68 5.48 -5.72
C VAL A 105 -8.59 4.41 -4.64
N LEU A 106 -7.42 3.79 -4.48
CA LEU A 106 -7.13 2.85 -3.39
C LEU A 106 -6.45 3.56 -2.23
N TYR A 107 -6.92 3.32 -1.00
CA TYR A 107 -6.35 3.91 0.20
C TYR A 107 -5.35 2.96 0.87
N ARG A 108 -4.06 3.27 0.70
CA ARG A 108 -2.95 2.41 1.11
C ARG A 108 -2.91 2.14 2.61
N ARG A 109 -3.05 3.16 3.46
CA ARG A 109 -2.93 2.96 4.93
C ARG A 109 -4.07 2.10 5.49
N PRO A 110 -5.35 2.31 5.11
CA PRO A 110 -6.43 1.40 5.49
C PRO A 110 -6.22 -0.05 5.06
N LEU A 111 -5.69 -0.28 3.85
CA LEU A 111 -5.41 -1.63 3.33
C LEU A 111 -4.23 -2.30 4.07
N GLU A 112 -3.11 -1.58 4.21
CA GLU A 112 -1.93 -2.05 4.97
C GLU A 112 -2.27 -2.35 6.45
N ALA A 113 -3.20 -1.60 7.05
CA ALA A 113 -3.58 -1.78 8.46
C ALA A 113 -4.45 -3.03 8.70
N ARG A 114 -5.10 -3.56 7.67
CA ARG A 114 -5.99 -4.73 7.75
C ARG A 114 -5.29 -6.04 7.43
N ALA A 115 -4.36 -5.99 6.49
CA ALA A 115 -3.56 -7.14 6.13
C ALA A 115 -2.62 -7.55 7.26
N LYS A 116 -2.52 -8.85 7.55
CA LYS A 116 -1.60 -9.36 8.60
C LYS A 116 -0.18 -9.50 8.05
N ASP A 117 -0.06 -9.80 6.77
CA ASP A 117 1.18 -9.91 6.04
C ASP A 117 1.04 -9.48 4.56
N GLY A 118 2.07 -9.69 3.76
CA GLY A 118 2.07 -9.27 2.35
C GLY A 118 1.18 -10.10 1.44
N ALA A 119 0.92 -11.37 1.77
CA ALA A 119 0.00 -12.21 0.99
C ALA A 119 -1.44 -11.77 1.26
N ASP A 120 -1.79 -11.60 2.54
CA ASP A 120 -3.09 -11.04 2.95
C ASP A 120 -3.35 -9.66 2.29
N LEU A 121 -2.31 -8.84 2.12
CA LEU A 121 -2.43 -7.54 1.46
C LEU A 121 -2.67 -7.67 -0.04
N SER A 122 -1.99 -8.63 -0.69
CA SER A 122 -2.17 -8.90 -2.12
C SER A 122 -3.60 -9.35 -2.40
N ASP A 123 -4.10 -10.29 -1.61
CA ASP A 123 -5.46 -10.81 -1.73
C ASP A 123 -6.48 -9.70 -1.48
N LEU A 124 -6.30 -8.91 -0.41
CA LEU A 124 -7.19 -7.80 -0.09
C LEU A 124 -7.23 -6.72 -1.19
N VAL A 125 -6.08 -6.38 -1.78
CA VAL A 125 -6.02 -5.40 -2.87
C VAL A 125 -6.71 -5.93 -4.13
N HIS A 126 -6.51 -7.22 -4.44
CA HIS A 126 -7.19 -7.88 -5.54
C HIS A 126 -8.71 -7.84 -5.37
N ASP A 127 -9.22 -8.28 -4.21
CA ASP A 127 -10.64 -8.29 -3.91
C ASP A 127 -11.27 -6.89 -4.07
N VAL A 128 -10.61 -5.87 -3.51
CA VAL A 128 -11.09 -4.48 -3.60
C VAL A 128 -11.05 -3.96 -5.03
N LEU A 129 -10.04 -4.31 -5.82
CA LEU A 129 -9.98 -3.93 -7.24
C LEU A 129 -11.09 -4.60 -8.05
N VAL A 130 -11.31 -5.90 -7.86
CA VAL A 130 -12.38 -6.66 -8.51
C VAL A 130 -13.73 -6.01 -8.21
N GLU A 131 -14.02 -5.72 -6.95
CA GLU A 131 -15.28 -5.09 -6.54
C GLU A 131 -15.45 -3.69 -7.19
N GLN A 132 -14.41 -2.87 -7.18
CA GLN A 132 -14.46 -1.52 -7.76
C GLN A 132 -14.60 -1.54 -9.29
N ILE A 133 -13.93 -2.46 -9.97
CA ILE A 133 -14.03 -2.64 -11.42
C ILE A 133 -15.41 -3.19 -11.79
N ALA A 134 -15.93 -4.16 -11.04
CA ALA A 134 -17.28 -4.67 -11.22
C ALA A 134 -18.33 -3.57 -11.06
N ASN A 135 -18.19 -2.72 -10.03
CA ASN A 135 -19.04 -1.54 -9.84
C ASN A 135 -18.95 -0.56 -11.03
N TYR A 136 -17.75 -0.31 -11.56
CA TYR A 136 -17.57 0.54 -12.74
C TYR A 136 -18.22 -0.05 -14.00
N LEU A 137 -18.11 -1.36 -14.21
CA LEU A 137 -18.67 -2.06 -15.37
C LEU A 137 -20.18 -2.36 -15.22
N GLY A 138 -20.73 -2.23 -14.01
CA GLY A 138 -22.10 -2.65 -13.70
C GLY A 138 -22.29 -4.16 -13.74
N LEU A 139 -21.25 -4.92 -13.38
CA LEU A 139 -21.21 -6.38 -13.37
C LEU A 139 -21.17 -6.93 -11.95
N ASP A 140 -21.37 -8.23 -11.82
CA ASP A 140 -21.11 -8.96 -10.57
C ASP A 140 -19.58 -9.15 -10.38
N PRO A 141 -19.03 -8.93 -9.18
CA PRO A 141 -17.61 -9.16 -8.88
C PRO A 141 -17.10 -10.54 -9.32
N ASP A 142 -17.91 -11.59 -9.16
CA ASP A 142 -17.52 -12.95 -9.54
C ASP A 142 -17.21 -13.06 -11.04
N VAL A 143 -17.90 -12.28 -11.89
CA VAL A 143 -17.68 -12.25 -13.35
C VAL A 143 -16.33 -11.63 -13.72
N VAL A 144 -15.88 -10.68 -12.89
CA VAL A 144 -14.58 -10.00 -13.04
C VAL A 144 -13.45 -10.92 -12.51
N ASP A 145 -13.72 -11.67 -11.43
CA ASP A 145 -12.76 -12.59 -10.79
C ASP A 145 -12.58 -13.94 -11.51
N GLU A 146 -13.57 -14.45 -12.25
CA GLU A 146 -13.51 -15.72 -13.00
C GLU A 146 -12.55 -15.70 -14.24
N GLY A 147 -11.37 -15.09 -14.11
CA GLY A 147 -10.33 -14.87 -15.13
C GLY A 147 -9.13 -15.79 -15.06
#